data_AF-A0A956HPZ2-F1
#
_entry.id   AF-A0A956HPZ2-F1
#
_cell.length_a   1.000
_cell.length_b   1.000
_cell.length_c   1.000
_cell.angle_alpha   90.00
_cell.angle_beta   90.00
_cell.angle_gamma   90.00
#
_symmetry.space_group_name_H-M   'P 1'
#
loop_
_entity.id
_entity.type
_entity.pdbx_description
1 polymer ?
#
loop_
_entity_poly.entity_id
_entity_poly.type
_entity_poly.pdbx_seq_one_letter_code
_entity_poly.pdbx_strand_id
1 'polypeptide(L)'
;MRKIHLMNDARRDATLAMDSVKAAPTPSMGLPDTKLQFRRYLAATEDGLPARLTKKHGKKLAQALVDGDPEIDVEQVGRVIGDTHTVFLSSAGTVLHASPRVVDVLFNPDGSERERADPKLIPANTNEEDPIKWTGRKVAKKDAVTSFAFRRTVQIKHVDGLTYDFLYGMAKELAEEGKVVMMGGGKKGKGPLIFQDNGKPYRGFLEGRVDGAKYKLLLHLSDMELKVPTV
;
A
#
# COMPACT_ATOMS: atom_id res chain seq x y z
N MET A 1 -14.07 -12.05 10.47
CA MET A 1 -12.60 -12.15 10.55
C MET A 1 -12.10 -12.64 9.20
N ARG A 2 -11.05 -12.07 8.61
CA ARG A 2 -10.55 -12.55 7.31
C ARG A 2 -9.87 -13.91 7.51
N LYS A 3 -9.98 -14.81 6.54
CA LYS A 3 -9.39 -16.14 6.58
C LYS A 3 -8.09 -16.19 5.78
N ILE A 4 -7.21 -17.11 6.13
CA ILE A 4 -5.95 -17.39 5.45
C ILE A 4 -5.66 -18.88 5.49
N HIS A 5 -5.19 -19.46 4.39
CA HIS A 5 -4.88 -20.88 4.29
C HIS A 5 -3.36 -21.07 4.34
N LEU A 6 -2.85 -21.72 5.40
CA LEU A 6 -1.40 -21.91 5.61
C LEU A 6 -1.05 -23.39 5.71
N MET A 7 0.14 -23.75 5.22
CA MET A 7 0.76 -25.06 5.38
C MET A 7 2.06 -24.94 6.19
N ASN A 8 2.29 -25.87 7.11
CA ASN A 8 3.53 -25.98 7.88
C ASN A 8 4.61 -26.84 7.19
N ASP A 9 5.74 -27.02 7.86
CA ASP A 9 6.88 -27.82 7.39
C ASP A 9 6.54 -29.29 7.14
N ALA A 10 5.69 -29.87 7.99
CA ALA A 10 5.17 -31.24 7.91
C ALA A 10 4.08 -31.42 6.84
N ARG A 11 3.87 -30.42 5.98
CA ARG A 11 2.85 -30.40 4.91
C ARG A 11 1.42 -30.59 5.40
N ARG A 12 1.15 -30.26 6.66
CA ARG A 12 -0.21 -30.12 7.18
C ARG A 12 -0.66 -28.69 6.92
N ASP A 13 -1.90 -28.53 6.49
CA ASP A 13 -2.50 -27.22 6.27
C ASP A 13 -3.75 -27.00 7.12
N ALA A 14 -4.09 -25.73 7.27
CA ALA A 14 -5.26 -25.29 8.01
C ALA A 14 -5.74 -23.93 7.49
N THR A 15 -7.05 -23.75 7.48
CA THR A 15 -7.67 -22.44 7.31
C THR A 15 -7.77 -21.75 8.66
N LEU A 16 -7.17 -20.57 8.76
CA LEU A 16 -6.94 -19.84 9.99
C LEU A 16 -7.55 -18.45 9.91
N ALA A 17 -7.62 -17.77 11.04
CA ALA A 17 -8.01 -16.38 11.09
C ALA A 17 -6.80 -15.46 10.92
N MET A 18 -7.01 -14.32 10.26
CA MET A 18 -6.02 -13.26 10.19
C MET A 18 -6.61 -11.88 10.52
N ASP A 19 -5.83 -11.09 11.25
CA ASP A 19 -6.14 -9.70 11.58
C ASP A 19 -4.94 -8.80 11.27
N SER A 20 -5.21 -7.59 10.79
CA SER A 20 -4.14 -6.60 10.62
C SER A 20 -3.76 -6.02 11.98
N VAL A 21 -2.46 -5.92 12.25
CA VAL A 21 -1.98 -5.29 13.49
C VAL A 21 -2.24 -3.79 13.37
N LYS A 22 -3.01 -3.23 14.32
CA LYS A 22 -3.27 -1.79 14.37
C LYS A 22 -1.98 -1.06 14.76
N ALA A 23 -1.57 -0.08 13.97
CA ALA A 23 -0.53 0.85 14.38
C ALA A 23 -1.03 1.70 15.55
N ALA A 24 -0.09 2.17 16.38
CA ALA A 24 -0.41 3.21 17.36
C ALA A 24 -1.00 4.43 16.64
N PRO A 25 -1.99 5.11 17.23
CA PRO A 25 -2.53 6.32 16.63
C PRO A 25 -1.40 7.34 16.45
N THR A 26 -1.35 7.96 15.27
CA THR A 26 -0.46 9.09 15.03
C THR A 26 -0.86 10.25 15.94
N PRO A 27 0.09 11.13 16.32
CA PRO A 27 -0.26 12.37 17.00
C PRO A 27 -1.38 13.11 16.24
N SER A 28 -2.37 13.60 16.98
CA SER A 28 -3.41 14.44 16.38
C SER A 28 -2.80 15.75 15.91
N MET A 29 -3.01 16.12 14.66
CA MET A 29 -2.66 17.47 14.21
C MET A 29 -3.56 18.49 14.91
N GLY A 30 -2.97 19.43 15.65
CA GLY A 30 -3.67 20.59 16.19
C GLY A 30 -3.21 21.03 17.59
N LEU A 31 -3.90 22.04 18.11
CA LEU A 31 -3.72 22.52 19.48
C LEU A 31 -4.49 21.61 20.46
N PRO A 32 -4.00 21.43 21.71
CA PRO A 32 -4.74 20.74 22.75
C PRO A 32 -6.17 21.28 22.88
N ASP A 33 -7.13 20.37 23.03
CA ASP A 33 -8.56 20.65 23.26
C ASP A 33 -9.25 21.54 22.21
N THR A 34 -8.62 21.74 21.05
CA THR A 34 -9.18 22.56 19.97
C THR A 34 -9.54 21.70 18.77
N LYS A 35 -10.81 21.74 18.36
CA LYS A 35 -11.25 21.06 17.14
C LYS A 35 -10.80 21.83 15.90
N LEU A 36 -9.82 21.30 15.18
CA LEU A 36 -9.44 21.83 13.87
C LEU A 36 -10.41 21.38 12.77
N GLN A 37 -10.70 22.28 11.83
CA GLN A 37 -11.40 21.97 10.57
C GLN A 37 -10.48 22.34 9.41
N PHE A 38 -10.18 21.36 8.55
CA PHE A 38 -9.49 21.63 7.30
C PHE A 38 -10.52 22.08 6.26
N ARG A 39 -10.34 23.28 5.70
CA ARG A 39 -11.16 23.82 4.62
C ARG A 39 -10.30 23.98 3.37
N ARG A 40 -10.90 23.68 2.22
CA ARG A 40 -10.31 23.97 0.91
C ARG A 40 -10.85 25.31 0.44
N TYR A 41 -9.98 26.13 -0.15
CA TYR A 41 -10.34 27.43 -0.71
C TYR A 41 -9.95 27.47 -2.18
N LEU A 42 -10.73 28.17 -2.99
CA LEU A 42 -10.40 28.42 -4.39
C LEU A 42 -9.17 29.34 -4.45
N ALA A 43 -8.07 28.84 -5.01
CA ALA A 43 -6.82 29.59 -5.12
C ALA A 43 -6.75 30.45 -6.39
N ALA A 44 -7.32 29.98 -7.51
CA ALA A 44 -7.35 30.69 -8.78
C ALA A 44 -8.51 30.19 -9.66
N THR A 45 -9.01 31.04 -10.53
CA THR A 45 -9.93 30.67 -11.63
C THR A 45 -9.13 30.29 -12.89
N GLU A 46 -9.80 29.79 -13.92
CA GLU A 46 -9.14 29.37 -15.16
C GLU A 46 -8.31 30.49 -15.79
N ASP A 47 -8.83 31.72 -15.80
CA ASP A 47 -8.13 32.89 -16.37
C ASP A 47 -6.90 33.31 -15.57
N GLY A 48 -6.86 32.98 -14.27
CA GLY A 48 -5.70 33.19 -13.39
C GLY A 48 -4.59 32.14 -13.55
N LEU A 49 -4.77 31.13 -14.41
CA LEU A 49 -3.74 30.11 -14.63
C LEU A 49 -2.55 30.66 -15.45
N PRO A 50 -1.31 30.19 -15.19
CA PRO A 50 -0.10 30.71 -15.85
C PRO A 50 -0.18 30.72 -17.38
N ALA A 51 -0.75 29.68 -17.99
CA ALA A 51 -0.89 29.58 -19.44
C ALA A 51 -1.83 30.66 -20.02
N ARG A 52 -2.94 30.97 -19.34
CA ARG A 52 -3.90 32.00 -19.76
C ARG A 52 -3.33 33.40 -19.55
N LEU A 53 -2.71 33.65 -18.40
CA LEU A 53 -2.05 34.92 -18.10
C LEU A 53 -0.88 35.21 -19.06
N THR A 54 -0.06 34.20 -19.37
CA THR A 54 1.02 34.34 -20.36
C THR A 54 0.48 34.66 -21.74
N LYS A 55 -0.62 34.01 -22.15
CA LYS A 55 -1.28 34.32 -23.43
C LYS A 55 -1.87 35.75 -23.46
N LYS A 56 -2.40 36.23 -22.33
CA LYS A 56 -3.04 37.55 -22.21
C LYS A 56 -2.03 38.69 -22.12
N HIS A 57 -0.99 38.56 -21.31
CA HIS A 57 -0.04 39.64 -21.02
C HIS A 57 1.32 39.49 -21.72
N GLY A 58 1.65 38.30 -22.23
CA GLY A 58 2.90 38.02 -22.92
C GLY A 58 4.12 38.45 -22.10
N LYS A 59 5.03 39.21 -22.72
CA LYS A 59 6.24 39.74 -22.06
C LYS A 59 5.93 40.72 -20.92
N LYS A 60 4.72 41.27 -20.83
CA LYS A 60 4.30 42.22 -19.79
C LYS A 60 3.73 41.54 -18.56
N LEU A 61 3.69 40.21 -18.51
CA LEU A 61 3.11 39.47 -17.38
C LEU A 61 3.75 39.87 -16.04
N ALA A 62 5.09 39.95 -15.98
CA ALA A 62 5.79 40.31 -14.76
C ALA A 62 5.35 41.69 -14.21
N GLN A 63 5.22 42.68 -15.10
CA GLN A 63 4.76 44.00 -14.69
C GLN A 63 3.29 43.97 -14.25
N ALA A 64 2.44 43.21 -14.96
CA ALA A 64 1.03 43.08 -14.60
C ALA A 64 0.84 42.44 -13.22
N LEU A 65 1.65 41.44 -12.86
CA LEU A 65 1.66 40.83 -11.52
C LEU A 65 2.02 41.86 -10.44
N VAL A 66 3.05 42.67 -10.68
CA VAL A 66 3.47 43.72 -9.75
C VAL A 66 2.41 44.81 -9.57
N ASP A 67 1.69 45.15 -10.65
CA ASP A 67 0.78 46.28 -10.66
C ASP A 67 -0.59 45.98 -10.03
N GLY A 68 -1.03 44.72 -9.99
CA GLY A 68 -2.37 44.43 -9.45
C GLY A 68 -2.88 43.00 -9.56
N ASP A 69 -2.02 42.01 -9.31
CA ASP A 69 -2.42 40.60 -9.08
C ASP A 69 -3.48 40.06 -10.08
N PRO A 70 -3.25 40.12 -11.41
CA PRO A 70 -4.20 39.69 -12.44
C PRO A 70 -4.55 38.20 -12.38
N GLU A 71 -3.82 37.41 -11.60
CA GLU A 71 -4.12 36.02 -11.28
C GLU A 71 -5.24 35.85 -10.24
N ILE A 72 -5.54 36.90 -9.47
CA ILE A 72 -6.52 36.88 -8.39
C ILE A 72 -7.85 37.47 -8.88
N ASP A 73 -8.82 36.60 -9.13
CA ASP A 73 -10.21 37.00 -9.26
C ASP A 73 -10.78 37.28 -7.87
N VAL A 74 -10.81 38.55 -7.48
CA VAL A 74 -11.24 39.00 -6.14
C VAL A 74 -12.66 38.59 -5.76
N GLU A 75 -13.53 38.33 -6.74
CA GLU A 75 -14.91 37.90 -6.49
C GLU A 75 -15.01 36.38 -6.24
N GLN A 76 -14.01 35.62 -6.67
CA GLN A 76 -14.04 34.16 -6.70
C GLN A 76 -13.01 33.51 -5.75
N VAL A 77 -11.80 34.04 -5.70
CA VAL A 77 -10.70 33.51 -4.88
C VAL A 77 -11.06 33.60 -3.40
N GLY A 78 -10.70 32.57 -2.63
CA GLY A 78 -11.05 32.47 -1.21
C GLY A 78 -12.43 31.88 -0.93
N ARG A 79 -13.22 31.53 -1.96
CA ARG A 79 -14.46 30.76 -1.77
C ARG A 79 -14.16 29.37 -1.20
N VAL A 80 -14.98 28.94 -0.24
CA VAL A 80 -14.87 27.60 0.36
C VAL A 80 -15.31 26.55 -0.65
N ILE A 81 -14.46 25.55 -0.88
CA ILE A 81 -14.76 24.41 -1.75
C ILE A 81 -15.27 23.25 -0.91
N GLY A 82 -16.54 22.89 -1.12
CA GLY A 82 -17.19 21.71 -0.56
C GLY A 82 -16.84 20.43 -1.31
N ASP A 83 -17.81 19.56 -1.55
CA ASP A 83 -17.60 18.33 -2.30
C ASP A 83 -17.32 18.62 -3.79
N THR A 84 -16.39 17.86 -4.37
CA THR A 84 -15.92 18.06 -5.75
C THR A 84 -16.06 16.78 -6.55
N HIS A 85 -16.52 16.88 -7.79
CA HIS A 85 -16.55 15.78 -8.75
C HIS A 85 -15.42 15.93 -9.77
N THR A 86 -14.76 14.82 -10.10
CA THR A 86 -13.76 14.78 -11.17
C THR A 86 -14.47 14.63 -12.52
N VAL A 87 -14.18 15.55 -13.44
CA VAL A 87 -14.66 15.49 -14.83
C VAL A 87 -13.44 15.44 -15.74
N PHE A 88 -13.45 14.55 -16.74
CA PHE A 88 -12.39 14.48 -17.73
C PHE A 88 -12.71 15.37 -18.91
N LEU A 89 -11.72 16.14 -19.38
CA LEU A 89 -11.83 16.98 -20.56
C LEU A 89 -11.04 16.38 -21.72
N SER A 90 -11.53 16.57 -22.94
CA SER A 90 -10.77 16.31 -24.16
C SER A 90 -9.61 17.30 -24.31
N SER A 91 -8.73 17.07 -25.28
CA SER A 91 -7.69 18.05 -25.63
C SER A 91 -8.23 19.42 -26.08
N ALA A 92 -9.52 19.48 -26.46
CA ALA A 92 -10.21 20.72 -26.82
C ALA A 92 -10.94 21.38 -25.62
N GLY A 93 -10.84 20.80 -24.41
CA GLY A 93 -11.52 21.31 -23.22
C GLY A 93 -13.00 20.93 -23.10
N THR A 94 -13.50 20.03 -23.96
CA THR A 94 -14.89 19.54 -23.89
C THR A 94 -15.03 18.37 -22.92
N VAL A 95 -16.13 18.32 -22.18
CA VAL A 95 -16.40 17.23 -21.22
C VAL A 95 -16.50 15.88 -21.94
N LEU A 96 -15.77 14.89 -21.45
CA LEU A 96 -15.87 13.51 -21.90
C LEU A 96 -17.04 12.82 -21.19
N HIS A 97 -17.97 12.28 -21.98
CA HIS A 97 -19.13 11.53 -21.49
C HIS A 97 -18.91 10.01 -21.46
N ALA A 98 -17.73 9.54 -21.85
CA ALA A 98 -17.36 8.14 -21.82
C ALA A 98 -16.30 7.91 -20.74
N SER A 99 -16.39 6.76 -20.05
CA SER A 99 -15.36 6.33 -19.11
C SER A 99 -14.02 6.19 -19.84
N PRO A 100 -12.91 6.71 -19.28
CA PRO A 100 -11.60 6.53 -19.88
C PRO A 100 -11.24 5.05 -19.93
N ARG A 101 -10.55 4.63 -20.99
CA ARG A 101 -9.92 3.30 -21.03
C ARG A 101 -8.74 3.31 -20.07
N VAL A 102 -8.79 2.46 -19.05
CA VAL A 102 -7.66 2.25 -18.14
C VAL A 102 -6.63 1.37 -18.85
N VAL A 103 -5.37 1.76 -18.79
CA VAL A 103 -4.22 1.01 -19.33
C VAL A 103 -3.09 1.03 -18.30
N ASP A 104 -2.37 -0.09 -18.20
CA ASP A 104 -1.16 -0.17 -17.40
C ASP A 104 0.03 0.29 -18.26
N VAL A 105 0.79 1.27 -17.76
CA VAL A 105 1.97 1.81 -18.42
C VAL A 105 3.19 1.55 -17.54
N LEU A 106 4.19 0.85 -18.08
CA LEU A 106 5.46 0.59 -17.40
C LEU A 106 6.50 1.61 -17.87
N PHE A 107 7.13 2.31 -16.93
CA PHE A 107 8.21 3.27 -17.21
C PHE A 107 9.58 2.69 -16.88
N ASN A 108 10.58 3.08 -17.66
CA ASN A 108 11.99 2.88 -17.35
C ASN A 108 12.47 3.87 -16.27
N PRO A 109 13.64 3.62 -15.64
CA PRO A 109 14.21 4.53 -14.65
C PRO A 109 14.49 5.95 -15.17
N ASP A 110 14.68 6.12 -16.47
CA ASP A 110 14.86 7.41 -17.14
C ASP A 110 13.54 8.14 -17.47
N GLY A 111 12.39 7.53 -17.16
CA GLY A 111 11.06 8.05 -17.42
C GLY A 111 10.48 7.70 -18.81
N SER A 112 11.22 6.99 -19.67
CA SER A 112 10.69 6.54 -20.97
C SER A 112 9.66 5.42 -20.81
N GLU A 113 8.63 5.40 -21.66
CA GLU A 113 7.61 4.34 -21.68
C GLU A 113 8.19 3.04 -22.25
N ARG A 114 8.10 1.96 -21.47
CA ARG A 114 8.58 0.63 -21.83
C ARG A 114 7.48 -0.25 -22.40
N GLU A 115 6.30 -0.22 -21.79
CA GLU A 115 5.18 -1.08 -22.16
C GLU A 115 3.85 -0.40 -21.84
N ARG A 116 2.84 -0.66 -22.67
CA ARG A 116 1.45 -0.26 -22.46
C ARG A 116 0.52 -1.42 -22.79
N ALA A 117 -0.33 -1.81 -21.85
CA ALA A 117 -1.23 -2.93 -22.01
C ALA A 117 -2.58 -2.70 -21.30
N ASP A 118 -3.56 -3.53 -21.62
CA ASP A 118 -4.80 -3.58 -20.84
C ASP A 118 -4.51 -4.18 -19.44
N PRO A 119 -5.17 -3.65 -18.38
CA PRO A 119 -4.97 -4.13 -17.03
C PRO A 119 -5.31 -5.61 -16.91
N LYS A 120 -4.41 -6.38 -16.32
CA LYS A 120 -4.65 -7.80 -16.04
C LYS A 120 -5.19 -7.94 -14.63
N LEU A 121 -6.33 -8.62 -14.50
CA LEU A 121 -6.88 -8.96 -13.18
C LEU A 121 -5.95 -9.96 -12.49
N ILE A 122 -5.47 -9.60 -11.30
CA ILE A 122 -4.65 -10.46 -10.46
C ILE A 122 -5.48 -10.87 -9.24
N PRO A 123 -5.91 -12.14 -9.12
CA PRO A 123 -6.73 -12.56 -7.99
C PRO A 123 -5.93 -12.60 -6.68
N ALA A 124 -6.63 -12.50 -5.56
CA ALA A 124 -6.08 -12.87 -4.25
C ALA A 124 -5.65 -14.36 -4.26
N ASN A 125 -4.65 -14.71 -3.45
CA ASN A 125 -4.11 -16.07 -3.41
C ASN A 125 -3.80 -16.59 -1.99
N THR A 126 -4.34 -15.92 -0.97
CA THR A 126 -4.02 -16.18 0.44
C THR A 126 -5.05 -17.05 1.16
N ASN A 127 -6.22 -17.25 0.56
CA ASN A 127 -7.31 -18.07 1.09
C ASN A 127 -7.94 -18.91 -0.03
N GLU A 128 -7.08 -19.50 -0.86
CA GLU A 128 -7.47 -20.35 -1.98
C GLU A 128 -7.31 -21.84 -1.60
N GLU A 129 -7.69 -22.73 -2.51
CA GLU A 129 -7.50 -24.19 -2.37
C GLU A 129 -6.03 -24.55 -2.12
N ASP A 130 -5.10 -23.91 -2.86
CA ASP A 130 -3.66 -24.04 -2.61
C ASP A 130 -3.26 -23.22 -1.36
N PRO A 131 -2.71 -23.85 -0.30
CA PRO A 131 -2.26 -23.12 0.87
C PRO A 131 -1.01 -22.30 0.58
N ILE A 132 -0.81 -21.25 1.36
CA ILE A 132 0.48 -20.57 1.47
C ILE A 132 1.47 -21.53 2.13
N LYS A 133 2.56 -21.81 1.44
CA LYS A 133 3.47 -22.90 1.79
C LYS A 133 4.63 -22.40 2.64
N TRP A 134 4.95 -23.18 3.67
CA TRP A 134 6.22 -23.10 4.38
C TRP A 134 7.36 -23.46 3.43
N THR A 135 8.21 -22.49 3.09
CA THR A 135 9.28 -22.74 2.10
C THR A 135 10.49 -23.46 2.67
N GLY A 136 10.59 -23.57 4.00
CA GLY A 136 11.79 -24.06 4.71
C GLY A 136 12.95 -23.07 4.72
N ARG A 137 12.88 -21.97 3.95
CA ARG A 137 13.91 -20.92 3.95
C ARG A 137 13.77 -20.05 5.20
N LYS A 138 14.49 -20.44 6.26
CA LYS A 138 14.58 -19.69 7.52
C LYS A 138 15.68 -18.65 7.45
N VAL A 139 15.44 -17.48 8.06
CA VAL A 139 16.37 -16.35 8.13
C VAL A 139 16.41 -15.86 9.58
N ALA A 140 17.58 -15.53 10.11
CA ALA A 140 17.67 -14.96 11.46
C ALA A 140 16.93 -13.62 11.52
N LYS A 141 16.27 -13.32 12.65
CA LYS A 141 15.49 -12.08 12.80
C LYS A 141 16.33 -10.83 12.50
N LYS A 142 17.58 -10.81 12.98
CA LYS A 142 18.54 -9.72 12.75
C LYS A 142 18.84 -9.48 11.26
N ASP A 143 18.94 -10.55 10.48
CA ASP A 143 19.27 -10.45 9.06
C ASP A 143 18.03 -10.06 8.25
N ALA A 144 16.86 -10.53 8.67
CA ALA A 144 15.60 -10.18 8.03
C ALA A 144 15.31 -8.67 8.13
N VAL A 145 15.54 -8.06 9.30
CA VAL A 145 15.28 -6.61 9.50
C VAL A 145 16.26 -5.70 8.77
N THR A 146 17.47 -6.17 8.47
CA THR A 146 18.45 -5.40 7.67
C THR A 146 18.35 -5.66 6.18
N SER A 147 17.76 -6.78 5.76
CA SER A 147 17.66 -7.17 4.34
C SER A 147 16.32 -6.79 3.70
N PHE A 148 15.26 -6.55 4.48
CA PHE A 148 13.92 -6.32 3.93
C PHE A 148 13.23 -5.12 4.57
N ALA A 149 12.52 -4.34 3.75
CA ALA A 149 11.63 -3.30 4.24
C ALA A 149 10.23 -3.90 4.47
N PHE A 150 9.85 -4.07 5.74
CA PHE A 150 8.52 -4.58 6.11
C PHE A 150 7.49 -3.45 6.10
N ARG A 151 6.43 -3.60 5.29
CA ARG A 151 5.38 -2.57 5.11
C ARG A 151 4.14 -2.85 5.93
N ARG A 152 3.84 -4.12 6.16
CA ARG A 152 2.61 -4.56 6.83
C ARG A 152 2.89 -5.80 7.65
N THR A 153 2.24 -5.90 8.81
CA THR A 153 2.24 -7.13 9.61
C THR A 153 0.80 -7.58 9.84
N VAL A 154 0.57 -8.87 9.64
CA VAL A 154 -0.71 -9.53 9.88
C VAL A 154 -0.51 -10.54 11.01
N GLN A 155 -1.40 -10.55 11.99
CA GLN A 155 -1.41 -11.56 13.03
C GLN A 155 -2.26 -12.75 12.58
N ILE A 156 -1.71 -13.95 12.69
CA ILE A 156 -2.42 -15.20 12.43
C ILE A 156 -2.95 -15.75 13.75
N LYS A 157 -4.19 -16.22 13.76
CA LYS A 157 -4.91 -16.70 14.94
C LYS A 157 -5.56 -18.04 14.67
N HIS A 158 -5.59 -18.88 15.71
CA HIS A 158 -6.36 -20.10 15.73
C HIS A 158 -7.86 -19.79 15.71
N VAL A 159 -8.64 -20.74 15.21
CA VAL A 159 -10.11 -20.69 15.20
C VAL A 159 -10.73 -21.72 16.15
N ASP A 160 -9.95 -22.74 16.54
CA ASP A 160 -10.33 -23.83 17.42
C ASP A 160 -9.09 -24.42 18.14
N GLY A 161 -9.27 -25.48 18.93
CA GLY A 161 -8.19 -26.14 19.66
C GLY A 161 -7.16 -26.87 18.77
N LEU A 162 -7.59 -27.44 17.65
CA LEU A 162 -6.67 -28.14 16.73
C LEU A 162 -5.73 -27.16 16.03
N THR A 163 -6.29 -26.03 15.58
CA THR A 163 -5.53 -24.94 14.98
C THR A 163 -4.69 -24.18 16.00
N TYR A 164 -5.04 -24.23 17.29
CA TYR A 164 -4.19 -23.75 18.37
C TYR A 164 -2.87 -24.54 18.41
N ASP A 165 -2.94 -25.87 18.52
CA ASP A 165 -1.73 -26.71 18.60
C ASP A 165 -0.87 -26.58 17.33
N PHE A 166 -1.53 -26.51 16.18
CA PHE A 166 -0.88 -26.27 14.89
C PHE A 166 -0.06 -24.98 14.89
N LEU A 167 -0.66 -23.85 15.28
CA LEU A 167 0.03 -22.55 15.28
C LEU A 167 1.01 -22.40 16.43
N TYR A 168 0.72 -22.98 17.59
CA TYR A 168 1.63 -22.98 18.73
C TYR A 168 2.92 -23.72 18.41
N GLY A 169 2.84 -24.89 17.76
CA GLY A 169 4.02 -25.64 17.31
C GLY A 169 4.92 -24.82 16.38
N MET A 170 4.33 -24.20 15.36
CA MET A 170 5.05 -23.31 14.44
C MET A 170 5.66 -22.10 15.17
N ALA A 171 4.90 -21.48 16.09
CA ALA A 171 5.38 -20.34 16.85
C ALA A 171 6.57 -20.69 17.75
N LYS A 172 6.49 -21.85 18.41
CA LYS A 172 7.53 -22.37 19.31
C LYS A 172 8.82 -22.65 18.55
N GLU A 173 8.75 -23.38 17.44
CA GLU A 173 9.90 -23.68 16.58
C GLU A 173 10.64 -22.40 16.15
N LEU A 174 9.91 -21.42 15.62
CA LEU A 174 10.50 -20.16 15.15
C LEU A 174 11.04 -19.29 16.30
N ALA A 175 10.40 -19.33 17.46
CA ALA A 175 10.84 -18.60 18.65
C ALA A 175 12.14 -19.17 19.21
N GLU A 176 12.23 -20.49 19.37
CA GLU A 176 13.42 -21.20 19.86
C GLU A 176 14.62 -21.03 18.93
N GLU A 177 14.38 -21.06 17.62
CA GLU A 177 15.45 -20.84 16.63
C GLU A 177 15.86 -19.37 16.47
N GLY A 178 15.06 -18.42 16.96
CA GLY A 178 15.32 -16.98 16.75
C GLY A 178 15.24 -16.57 15.28
N LYS A 179 14.42 -17.26 14.48
CA LYS A 179 14.32 -17.09 13.03
C LYS A 179 12.91 -16.72 12.59
N VAL A 180 12.82 -16.20 11.37
CA VAL A 180 11.58 -16.14 10.59
C VAL A 180 11.68 -17.12 9.45
N VAL A 181 10.55 -17.63 8.97
CA VAL A 181 10.52 -18.47 7.77
C VAL A 181 9.80 -17.75 6.64
N MET A 182 10.34 -17.87 5.43
CA MET A 182 9.68 -17.34 4.25
C MET A 182 8.46 -18.19 3.88
N MET A 183 7.35 -17.51 3.59
CA MET A 183 6.07 -18.11 3.20
C MET A 183 5.80 -17.76 1.73
N GLY A 184 5.43 -18.76 0.93
CA GLY A 184 5.27 -18.60 -0.52
C GLY A 184 3.89 -19.02 -1.01
N GLY A 185 3.32 -18.22 -1.91
CA GLY A 185 2.03 -18.49 -2.55
C GLY A 185 2.13 -19.37 -3.80
N GLY A 186 0.96 -19.80 -4.28
CA GLY A 186 0.79 -20.59 -5.50
C GLY A 186 1.23 -22.05 -5.39
N LYS A 187 0.94 -22.84 -6.43
CA LYS A 187 1.16 -24.30 -6.49
C LYS A 187 2.55 -24.75 -6.03
N LYS A 188 3.61 -24.02 -6.40
CA LYS A 188 5.00 -24.36 -6.06
C LYS A 188 5.52 -23.70 -4.77
N GLY A 189 4.74 -22.86 -4.10
CA GLY A 189 5.17 -22.13 -2.90
C GLY A 189 6.30 -21.13 -3.16
N LYS A 190 6.42 -20.61 -4.38
CA LYS A 190 7.45 -19.65 -4.81
C LYS A 190 6.86 -18.29 -5.22
N GLY A 191 5.54 -18.20 -5.31
CA GLY A 191 4.83 -16.98 -5.70
C GLY A 191 4.71 -15.98 -4.55
N PRO A 192 4.38 -14.73 -4.86
CA PRO A 192 4.07 -13.73 -3.85
C PRO A 192 2.73 -14.03 -3.14
N LEU A 193 2.48 -13.32 -2.05
CA LEU A 193 1.21 -13.31 -1.33
C LEU A 193 0.39 -12.08 -1.73
N ILE A 194 -0.86 -12.31 -2.14
CA ILE A 194 -1.81 -11.31 -2.62
C ILE A 194 -3.09 -11.44 -1.78
N PHE A 195 -3.38 -10.41 -0.99
CA PHE A 195 -4.43 -10.44 0.05
C PHE A 195 -5.81 -9.98 -0.42
N GLN A 196 -5.88 -9.39 -1.62
CA GLN A 196 -7.11 -8.90 -2.26
C GLN A 196 -6.84 -8.76 -3.76
N ASP A 197 -7.88 -8.80 -4.57
CA ASP A 197 -7.76 -8.67 -6.03
C ASP A 197 -7.08 -7.35 -6.42
N ASN A 198 -6.16 -7.44 -7.38
CA ASN A 198 -5.26 -6.36 -7.81
C ASN A 198 -4.45 -5.75 -6.64
N GLY A 199 -4.33 -6.48 -5.53
CA GLY A 199 -3.55 -6.07 -4.38
C GLY A 199 -2.05 -6.16 -4.65
N LYS A 200 -1.28 -5.37 -3.89
CA LYS A 200 0.18 -5.39 -3.97
C LYS A 200 0.72 -6.79 -3.63
N PRO A 201 1.63 -7.36 -4.43
CA PRO A 201 2.30 -8.61 -4.11
C PRO A 201 3.32 -8.43 -2.99
N TYR A 202 3.35 -9.37 -2.04
CA TYR A 202 4.30 -9.36 -0.92
C TYR A 202 5.10 -10.66 -0.82
N ARG A 203 6.34 -10.56 -0.32
CA ARG A 203 7.06 -11.67 0.30
C ARG A 203 6.63 -11.77 1.76
N GLY A 204 6.18 -12.96 2.17
CA GLY A 204 5.75 -13.23 3.53
C GLY A 204 6.87 -13.82 4.38
N PHE A 205 7.01 -13.33 5.61
CA PHE A 205 7.95 -13.84 6.61
C PHE A 205 7.21 -14.10 7.91
N LEU A 206 7.13 -15.36 8.30
CA LEU A 206 6.41 -15.78 9.49
C LEU A 206 7.36 -15.74 10.70
N GLU A 207 6.95 -15.02 11.74
CA GLU A 207 7.61 -14.94 13.04
C GLU A 207 6.76 -15.64 14.09
N GLY A 208 7.40 -16.47 14.91
CA GLY A 208 6.84 -17.03 16.13
C GLY A 208 7.35 -16.34 17.39
N ARG A 209 6.46 -16.20 18.37
CA ARG A 209 6.75 -15.84 19.77
C ARG A 209 5.91 -16.69 20.70
N VAL A 210 6.47 -17.12 21.82
CA VAL A 210 5.77 -17.92 22.86
C VAL A 210 6.03 -17.35 24.25
N ASP A 211 5.06 -17.49 25.14
CA ASP A 211 5.08 -17.12 26.55
C ASP A 211 4.22 -18.13 27.34
N GLY A 212 4.85 -19.19 27.85
CA GLY A 212 4.14 -20.35 28.41
C GLY A 212 3.17 -20.94 27.38
N ALA A 213 1.88 -21.01 27.72
CA ALA A 213 0.82 -21.46 26.82
C ALA A 213 0.28 -20.36 25.89
N LYS A 214 0.85 -19.15 25.90
CA LYS A 214 0.48 -18.09 24.97
C LYS A 214 1.41 -18.12 23.77
N TYR A 215 0.88 -17.83 22.60
CA TYR A 215 1.69 -17.65 21.40
C TYR A 215 1.26 -16.40 20.62
N LYS A 216 2.15 -15.96 19.74
CA LYS A 216 1.86 -14.96 18.73
C LYS A 216 2.57 -15.36 17.44
N LEU A 217 1.81 -15.45 16.37
CA LEU A 217 2.31 -15.71 15.03
C LEU A 217 2.08 -14.46 14.17
N LEU A 218 3.16 -13.87 13.68
CA LEU A 218 3.14 -12.63 12.90
C LEU A 218 3.66 -12.91 11.50
N LEU A 219 2.84 -12.63 10.50
CA LEU A 219 3.23 -12.66 9.10
C LEU A 219 3.63 -11.23 8.69
N HIS A 220 4.94 -11.00 8.63
CA HIS A 220 5.52 -9.75 8.14
C HIS A 220 5.58 -9.76 6.61
N LEU A 221 5.13 -8.68 6.00
CA LEU A 221 4.98 -8.55 4.55
C LEU A 221 5.94 -7.47 4.05
N SER A 222 6.81 -7.88 3.12
CA SER A 222 7.76 -6.99 2.46
C SER A 222 7.54 -7.01 0.95
N ASP A 223 7.65 -5.83 0.33
CA ASP A 223 7.60 -5.62 -1.11
C ASP A 223 8.94 -5.14 -1.67
N MET A 224 9.97 -5.03 -0.82
CA MET A 224 11.25 -4.43 -1.17
C MET A 224 12.39 -5.06 -0.36
N GLU A 225 13.43 -5.46 -1.08
CA GLU A 225 14.70 -5.93 -0.52
C GLU A 225 15.68 -4.76 -0.45
N LEU A 226 16.31 -4.60 0.69
CA LEU A 226 17.29 -3.55 0.95
C LEU A 226 18.63 -4.00 0.37
N LYS A 227 19.27 -3.13 -0.41
CA LYS A 227 20.64 -3.33 -0.89
C LYS A 227 21.56 -2.38 -0.15
N VAL A 228 22.75 -2.87 0.19
CA VAL A 228 23.82 -2.00 0.69
C VAL A 228 24.18 -1.02 -0.43
N PRO A 229 24.28 0.29 -0.14
CA PRO A 229 24.77 1.26 -1.12
C PRO A 229 26.15 0.84 -1.61
N THR A 230 26.35 0.75 -2.92
CA THR A 230 27.69 0.72 -3.51
C THR A 230 28.34 2.07 -3.28
N VAL A 231 29.43 2.10 -2.51
CA VAL A 231 30.32 3.26 -2.36
C VAL A 231 31.08 3.48 -3.67
#